data_AF-I0EN21-F1
#
_entry.id   AF-I0EN21-F1
#
_cell.length_a   1.000
_cell.length_b   1.000
_cell.length_c   1.000
_cell.angle_alpha   90.00
_cell.angle_beta   90.00
_cell.angle_gamma   90.00
#
_symmetry.space_group_name_H-M   'P 1'
#
loop_
_entity.id
_entity.type
_entity.pdbx_description
1 polymer ?
#
loop_
_entity_poly.entity_id
_entity_poly.type
_entity_poly.pdbx_seq_one_letter_code
_entity_poly.pdbx_strand_id
1 'polypeptide(L)'
;MIDYSAIKHTLKRHGVNSPNARLSKQPPITYDDIANYRKIANSADEVIKTRGNNNELRILSFKQENGYYFIVEQVSKKHNEISLVTMFKENGNYKNGNTYIETTKNSN
;
A
#
# COMPACT_ATOMS: atom_id res chain seq x y z
N MET A 1 -11.60 4.45 -7.09
CA MET A 1 -10.96 5.57 -7.79
C MET A 1 -9.61 5.94 -7.13
N ILE A 2 -8.92 6.98 -7.57
CA ILE A 2 -7.82 7.57 -6.81
C ILE A 2 -8.13 9.05 -6.62
N ASP A 3 -8.11 9.50 -5.36
CA ASP A 3 -8.48 10.86 -5.00
C ASP A 3 -7.23 11.69 -4.68
N TYR A 4 -7.29 13.01 -4.88
CA TYR A 4 -6.15 13.91 -4.58
C TYR A 4 -5.63 13.76 -3.14
N SER A 5 -6.54 13.49 -2.19
CA SER A 5 -6.18 13.23 -0.79
C SER A 5 -5.27 12.01 -0.63
N ALA A 6 -5.53 10.92 -1.35
CA ALA A 6 -4.72 9.71 -1.32
C ALA A 6 -3.33 9.96 -1.91
N ILE A 7 -3.26 10.65 -3.07
CA ILE A 7 -1.99 11.03 -3.71
C ILE A 7 -1.16 11.90 -2.76
N LYS A 8 -1.77 12.93 -2.19
CA LYS A 8 -1.12 13.85 -1.23
C LYS A 8 -0.65 13.12 0.03
N HIS A 9 -1.49 12.22 0.57
CA HIS A 9 -1.13 11.42 1.74
C HIS A 9 0.07 10.52 1.47
N THR A 10 0.03 9.75 0.38
CA THR A 10 1.12 8.88 -0.06
C THR A 10 2.42 9.65 -0.25
N LEU A 11 2.42 10.74 -1.01
CA LEU A 11 3.64 11.50 -1.26
C LEU A 11 4.20 12.18 0.00
N LYS A 12 3.33 12.68 0.89
CA LYS A 12 3.76 13.29 2.16
C LYS A 12 4.46 12.29 3.07
N ARG A 13 4.00 11.03 3.09
CA ARG A 13 4.51 9.99 4.01
C ARG A 13 5.61 9.14 3.40
N HIS A 14 5.53 8.88 2.09
CA HIS A 14 6.35 7.89 1.41
C HIS A 14 7.04 8.43 0.15
N GLY A 15 6.79 9.69 -0.25
CA GLY A 15 7.46 10.28 -1.41
C GLY A 15 8.95 10.56 -1.20
N VAL A 16 9.65 10.94 -2.27
CA VAL A 16 11.11 11.22 -2.27
C VAL A 16 11.56 12.18 -1.16
N ASN A 17 10.73 13.19 -0.86
CA ASN A 17 11.02 14.19 0.16
C ASN A 17 10.45 13.84 1.56
N SER A 18 9.87 12.64 1.73
CA SER A 18 9.22 12.27 2.97
C SER A 18 10.23 11.92 4.07
N PRO A 19 9.81 12.02 5.35
CA PRO A 19 10.62 11.54 6.46
C PRO A 19 10.99 10.06 6.31
N ASN A 20 10.10 9.21 5.82
CA ASN A 20 10.37 7.77 5.69
C ASN A 20 11.44 7.48 4.62
N ALA A 21 11.43 8.20 3.50
CA ALA A 21 12.46 8.08 2.48
C ALA A 21 13.81 8.61 2.99
N ARG A 22 13.80 9.78 3.65
CA ARG A 22 15.03 10.47 4.08
C ARG A 22 15.67 9.90 5.34
N LEU A 23 14.87 9.45 6.31
CA LEU A 23 15.34 9.02 7.63
C LEU A 23 15.43 7.50 7.73
N SER A 24 14.42 6.79 7.23
CA SER A 24 14.32 5.33 7.38
C SER A 24 14.97 4.55 6.22
N LYS A 25 15.56 5.25 5.24
CA LYS A 25 16.19 4.67 4.03
C LYS A 25 15.28 3.69 3.28
N GLN A 26 13.97 3.88 3.40
CA GLN A 26 13.01 3.10 2.62
C GLN A 26 12.95 3.63 1.18
N PRO A 27 12.74 2.78 0.18
CA PRO A 27 12.58 3.23 -1.19
C PRO A 27 11.39 4.21 -1.28
N PRO A 28 11.56 5.38 -1.91
CA PRO A 28 10.46 6.33 -2.01
C PRO A 28 9.41 5.88 -3.03
N ILE A 29 8.20 6.36 -2.84
CA ILE A 29 7.13 6.38 -3.84
C ILE A 29 7.33 7.56 -4.77
N THR A 30 7.28 7.28 -6.06
CA THR A 30 7.33 8.26 -7.15
C THR A 30 5.93 8.50 -7.72
N TYR A 31 5.80 9.53 -8.56
CA TYR A 31 4.56 9.74 -9.30
C TYR A 31 4.26 8.58 -10.26
N ASP A 32 5.29 7.95 -10.85
CA ASP A 32 5.11 6.81 -11.75
C ASP A 32 4.58 5.58 -11.02
N ASP A 33 5.06 5.34 -9.79
CA ASP A 33 4.50 4.28 -8.93
C ASP A 33 2.99 4.51 -8.69
N ILE A 34 2.61 5.76 -8.37
CA ILE A 34 1.20 6.13 -8.15
C ILE A 34 0.39 6.00 -9.44
N ALA A 35 0.92 6.42 -10.58
CA ALA A 35 0.24 6.28 -11.87
C ALA A 35 0.00 4.80 -12.22
N ASN A 36 0.90 3.91 -11.80
CA ASN A 36 0.85 2.48 -12.09
C ASN A 36 0.29 1.62 -10.94
N TYR A 37 -0.29 2.23 -9.89
CA TYR A 37 -0.70 1.52 -8.67
C TYR A 37 -1.62 0.31 -8.94
N ARG A 38 -2.53 0.42 -9.92
CA ARG A 38 -3.44 -0.69 -10.29
C ARG A 38 -2.69 -1.85 -10.91
N LYS A 39 -1.71 -1.58 -11.77
CA LYS A 39 -0.88 -2.62 -12.38
C LYS A 39 -0.09 -3.36 -11.30
N ILE A 40 0.50 -2.61 -10.36
CA ILE A 40 1.22 -3.15 -9.22
C ILE A 40 0.29 -4.04 -8.38
N ALA A 41 -0.86 -3.52 -7.97
CA ALA A 41 -1.85 -4.26 -7.16
C ALA A 41 -2.37 -5.52 -7.87
N ASN A 42 -2.64 -5.45 -9.18
CA ASN A 42 -3.10 -6.59 -9.97
C ASN A 42 -2.02 -7.65 -10.19
N SER A 43 -0.74 -7.27 -10.08
CA SER A 43 0.40 -8.17 -10.21
C SER A 43 0.95 -8.66 -8.87
N ALA A 44 0.27 -8.32 -7.77
CA ALA A 44 0.69 -8.63 -6.40
C ALA A 44 0.92 -10.13 -6.21
N ASP A 45 1.95 -10.47 -5.45
CA ASP A 45 2.28 -11.86 -5.12
C ASP A 45 1.34 -12.40 -4.04
N GLU A 46 0.79 -11.50 -3.21
CA GLU A 46 -0.23 -11.84 -2.23
C GLU A 46 -1.23 -10.70 -2.05
N VAL A 47 -2.52 -11.04 -1.85
CA VAL A 47 -3.59 -10.09 -1.57
C VAL A 47 -4.33 -10.54 -0.33
N ILE A 48 -4.34 -9.70 0.70
CA ILE A 48 -5.04 -9.97 1.95
C ILE A 48 -6.23 -9.02 2.07
N LYS A 49 -7.39 -9.58 2.39
CA LYS A 49 -8.62 -8.84 2.65
C LYS A 49 -8.89 -8.80 4.15
N THR A 50 -9.09 -7.61 4.69
CA THR A 50 -9.39 -7.40 6.11
C THR A 50 -10.53 -6.39 6.29
N ARG A 51 -10.99 -6.20 7.53
CA ARG A 51 -12.00 -5.20 7.88
C ARG A 51 -11.32 -3.99 8.49
N GLY A 52 -11.61 -2.81 7.94
CA GLY A 52 -11.23 -1.53 8.54
C GLY A 52 -12.13 -1.18 9.72
N ASN A 53 -11.83 -0.05 10.36
CA ASN A 53 -12.49 0.39 11.59
C ASN A 53 -13.99 0.67 11.42
N ASN A 54 -14.47 1.00 10.22
CA ASN A 54 -15.89 1.21 9.93
C ASN A 54 -16.51 -0.02 9.22
N ASN A 55 -15.93 -1.21 9.43
CA ASN A 55 -16.31 -2.47 8.79
C ASN A 55 -16.19 -2.47 7.25
N GLU A 56 -15.50 -1.48 6.69
CA GLU A 56 -15.23 -1.42 5.27
C GLU A 56 -14.20 -2.46 4.86
N LEU A 57 -14.38 -3.08 3.68
CA LEU A 57 -13.42 -4.06 3.17
C LEU A 57 -12.13 -3.35 2.77
N ARG A 58 -11.05 -3.66 3.47
CA ARG A 58 -9.68 -3.24 3.14
C ARG A 58 -9.00 -4.34 2.35
N ILE A 59 -8.27 -3.95 1.31
CA ILE A 59 -7.55 -4.85 0.41
C ILE A 59 -6.10 -4.39 0.43
N LEU A 60 -5.21 -5.24 0.92
CA LEU A 60 -3.78 -5.00 0.94
C LEU A 60 -3.12 -5.93 -0.08
N SER A 61 -2.54 -5.32 -1.11
CA SER A 61 -1.80 -6.01 -2.16
C SER A 61 -0.30 -5.87 -1.89
N PHE A 62 0.39 -7.01 -1.75
CA PHE A 62 1.82 -7.10 -1.50
C PHE A 62 2.54 -7.56 -2.77
N LYS A 63 3.47 -6.74 -3.28
CA LYS A 63 4.30 -7.08 -4.46
C LYS A 63 5.77 -7.05 -4.09
N GLN A 64 6.43 -8.19 -4.08
CA GLN A 64 7.88 -8.30 -3.91
C GLN A 64 8.61 -7.85 -5.18
N GLU A 65 9.67 -7.05 -5.01
CA GLU A 65 10.56 -6.63 -6.09
C GLU A 65 11.99 -6.41 -5.59
N ASN A 66 12.94 -7.21 -6.07
CA ASN A 66 14.39 -7.00 -5.96
C ASN A 66 14.88 -6.31 -4.67
N GLY A 67 14.67 -6.95 -3.52
CA GLY A 67 15.17 -6.49 -2.21
C GLY A 67 14.27 -5.49 -1.48
N TYR A 68 13.12 -5.13 -2.05
CA TYR A 68 12.05 -4.39 -1.40
C TYR A 68 10.68 -4.92 -1.85
N TYR A 69 9.60 -4.36 -1.35
CA TYR A 69 8.25 -4.72 -1.77
C TYR A 69 7.33 -3.50 -1.73
N PHE A 70 6.32 -3.51 -2.59
CA PHE A 70 5.20 -2.57 -2.54
C PHE A 70 4.10 -3.11 -1.66
N ILE A 71 3.47 -2.18 -0.95
CA ILE A 71 2.15 -2.35 -0.35
C ILE A 71 1.22 -1.35 -1.02
N VAL A 72 0.12 -1.84 -1.59
CA VAL A 72 -0.98 -1.01 -2.09
C VAL A 72 -2.19 -1.28 -1.23
N GLU A 73 -2.61 -0.27 -0.47
CA GLU A 73 -3.80 -0.35 0.38
C GLU A 73 -4.99 0.29 -0.33
N GLN A 74 -6.04 -0.50 -0.50
CA GLN A 74 -7.29 -0.07 -1.10
C GLN A 74 -8.47 -0.34 -0.17
N VAL A 75 -9.55 0.39 -0.39
CA VAL A 75 -10.79 0.26 0.37
C VAL A 75 -11.97 0.14 -0.57
N SER A 76 -12.85 -0.82 -0.30
CA SER A 76 -14.15 -0.92 -0.98
C SER A 76 -15.12 0.07 -0.36
N LYS A 77 -15.59 1.02 -1.18
CA LYS A 77 -16.68 1.95 -0.87
C LYS A 77 -18.03 1.30 -1.26
N LYS A 78 -19.14 1.99 -0.96
CA LYS A 78 -20.48 1.58 -1.41
C LYS A 78 -20.49 1.38 -2.93
N HIS A 79 -21.38 0.52 -3.43
CA HIS A 79 -21.52 0.21 -4.87
C HIS A 79 -20.27 -0.46 -5.51
N ASN A 80 -19.51 -1.24 -4.73
CA ASN A 80 -18.34 -1.99 -5.19
C ASN A 80 -17.20 -1.13 -5.77
N GLU A 81 -17.14 0.14 -5.40
CA GLU A 81 -16.08 1.02 -5.87
C GLU A 81 -14.81 0.84 -5.01
N ILE A 82 -13.69 0.47 -5.63
CA ILE A 82 -12.41 0.30 -4.92
C ILE A 82 -11.56 1.57 -5.04
N SER A 83 -11.20 2.18 -3.92
CA SER A 83 -10.39 3.39 -3.86
C SER A 83 -9.00 3.18 -3.25
N LEU A 84 -7.98 3.85 -3.81
CA LEU A 84 -6.64 3.88 -3.20
C LEU A 84 -6.68 4.69 -1.89
N VAL A 85 -6.09 4.13 -0.84
CA VAL A 85 -5.91 4.79 0.45
C VAL A 85 -4.49 5.32 0.54
N THR A 86 -3.52 4.42 0.37
CA THR A 86 -2.10 4.73 0.31
C THR A 86 -1.35 3.64 -0.45
N MET A 87 -0.13 3.94 -0.86
CA MET A 87 0.85 2.93 -1.26
C MET A 87 2.22 3.31 -0.72
N PHE A 88 3.06 2.31 -0.46
CA PHE A 88 4.42 2.54 0.02
C PHE A 88 5.33 1.36 -0.30
N LYS A 89 6.64 1.58 -0.20
CA LYS A 89 7.66 0.55 -0.34
C LYS A 89 8.37 0.34 0.99
N GLU A 90 8.77 -0.90 1.24
CA GLU A 90 9.63 -1.26 2.35
C GLU A 90 10.71 -2.24 1.89
N ASN A 91 11.90 -2.14 2.45
CA ASN A 91 13.01 -3.05 2.19
C ASN A 91 12.75 -4.45 2.76
N GLY A 92 13.36 -5.46 2.14
CA GLY A 92 13.33 -6.85 2.60
C GLY A 92 12.22 -7.66 1.96
N ASN A 93 11.71 -8.64 2.71
CA ASN A 93 10.66 -9.56 2.26
C ASN A 93 9.32 -9.18 2.89
N TYR A 94 8.27 -9.08 2.08
CA TYR A 94 6.94 -8.62 2.56
C TYR A 94 6.40 -9.50 3.70
N LYS A 95 6.70 -10.81 3.72
CA LYS A 95 6.24 -11.72 4.79
C LYS A 95 6.83 -11.41 6.16
N ASN A 96 7.95 -10.70 6.19
CA ASN A 96 8.60 -10.25 7.42
C ASN A 96 8.20 -8.81 7.80
N GLY A 97 7.46 -8.12 6.94
CA GLY A 97 7.02 -6.75 7.16
C GLY A 97 5.95 -6.66 8.26
N ASN A 98 6.02 -5.61 9.07
CA ASN A 98 5.05 -5.39 10.15
C ASN A 98 3.61 -5.33 9.62
N THR A 99 3.38 -4.63 8.50
CA THR A 99 2.04 -4.55 7.89
C THR A 99 1.50 -5.93 7.52
N TYR A 100 2.33 -6.83 6.99
CA TYR A 100 1.90 -8.19 6.68
C TYR A 100 1.57 -8.99 7.95
N ILE A 101 2.45 -8.95 8.96
CA ILE A 101 2.27 -9.66 10.23
C ILE A 101 1.01 -9.16 10.96
N GLU A 102 0.77 -7.86 10.98
CA GLU A 102 -0.44 -7.27 11.58
C GLU A 102 -1.70 -7.63 10.79
N THR A 103 -1.65 -7.54 9.46
CA THR A 103 -2.81 -7.83 8.61
C THR A 103 -3.21 -9.30 8.72
N THR A 104 -2.26 -10.23 8.72
CA THR A 104 -2.53 -11.67 8.86
C THR A 104 -3.10 -12.04 10.22
N LYS A 105 -2.71 -11.36 11.31
CA LYS A 105 -3.32 -11.55 12.64
C LYS A 105 -4.78 -11.09 12.70
N ASN A 106 -5.11 -10.04 11.95
CA ASN A 106 -6.44 -9.41 11.97
C ASN A 106 -7.37 -9.91 10.85
N SER A 107 -6.89 -10.80 9.99
CA SER A 107 -7.67 -11.39 8.89
C SER A 107 -8.16 -12.77 9.31
N ASN A 108 -9.22 -12.80 10.13
CA ASN A 108 -9.99 -14.01 10.47
C ASN A 108 -11.43 -13.84 9.96
#